data_AF-A0A668VW98-F1
#
_entry.id   AF-A0A668VW98-F1
#
_cell.length_a   1.000
_cell.length_b   1.000
_cell.length_c   1.000
_cell.angle_alpha   90.00
_cell.angle_beta   90.00
_cell.angle_gamma   90.00
#
_symmetry.space_group_name_H-M   'P 1'
#
loop_
_entity.id
_entity.type
_entity.pdbx_description
1 polymer ?
#
loop_
_entity_poly.entity_id
_entity_poly.type
_entity_poly.pdbx_seq_one_letter_code
_entity_poly.pdbx_strand_id
1 'polypeptide(L)'
;MLSTGDVQGYLRKLEALLRVIKYPGYIDYNGLSKGDPSAFLPILSFTLTSFSPPFAEQLMAAGLELTGKTDLRFTETVYKVLRDIFQYKPMLTKQQFLQWGFSQRKISVICDIINLVLQKHSQLKKVSKKSFVIHHMENPMTSPTNSSHTEPFSLYNGTCASREVYSPDSSSNDAAELPGKEDKDNSLHDVGEVVTISRESWENLISRVLLLETKFEQRNTQEDCKRATDGIQSVANFGKTKKREDYLEWPEYFMAVAFLSAQRSKDPNSQVGACIVNQENKIVGIGYNGMPNGCNDDLLPWSRSADDQLDTKYPYVCHAELNAIMNKNSADVKDCTMYVALFPCNECAKLIIQAGLKEVVYLSDKYHDTPEMTASRRLLSMAKIKYRQFKPKRTEIVIDFNSINYSGMLNCATK
;
A
#
# COMPACT_ATOMS: atom_id res chain seq x y z
N MET A 1 -25.62 8.51 7.94
CA MET A 1 -25.14 7.36 8.73
C MET A 1 -25.54 6.09 7.99
N LEU A 2 -24.60 5.44 7.30
CA LEU A 2 -24.81 4.10 6.74
C LEU A 2 -24.33 3.10 7.79
N SER A 3 -25.20 2.15 8.13
CA SER A 3 -25.00 1.11 9.15
C SER A 3 -23.68 0.36 8.96
N THR A 4 -22.84 0.34 9.99
CA THR A 4 -21.60 -0.45 10.10
C THR A 4 -21.85 -1.97 10.06
N GLY A 5 -23.11 -2.42 10.11
CA GLY A 5 -23.48 -3.83 10.06
C GLY A 5 -23.31 -4.51 8.69
N ASP A 6 -23.24 -3.76 7.59
CA ASP A 6 -23.24 -4.33 6.23
C ASP A 6 -21.82 -4.80 5.78
N VAL A 7 -20.77 -4.05 6.13
CA VAL A 7 -19.39 -4.30 5.65
C VAL A 7 -18.84 -5.66 6.11
N GLN A 8 -19.19 -6.11 7.31
CA GLN A 8 -18.70 -7.37 7.87
C GLN A 8 -19.22 -8.61 7.11
N GLY A 9 -20.41 -8.52 6.50
CA GLY A 9 -20.93 -9.58 5.63
C GLY A 9 -20.10 -9.73 4.35
N TYR A 10 -19.75 -8.59 3.74
CA TYR A 10 -18.91 -8.56 2.55
C TYR A 10 -17.48 -9.02 2.84
N LEU A 11 -16.91 -8.67 4.00
CA LEU A 11 -15.59 -9.16 4.41
C LEU A 11 -15.54 -10.68 4.56
N ARG A 12 -16.56 -11.30 5.17
CA ARG A 12 -16.65 -12.77 5.26
C ARG A 12 -16.75 -13.42 3.88
N LYS A 13 -17.51 -12.82 2.95
CA LYS A 13 -17.61 -13.28 1.56
C LYS A 13 -16.25 -13.19 0.85
N LEU A 14 -15.54 -12.09 1.03
CA LEU A 14 -14.21 -11.89 0.47
C LEU A 14 -13.22 -12.93 1.04
N GLU A 15 -13.22 -13.14 2.36
CA GLU A 15 -12.34 -14.11 3.01
C GLU A 15 -12.54 -15.53 2.47
N ALA A 16 -13.79 -15.96 2.27
CA ALA A 16 -14.09 -17.25 1.66
C ALA A 16 -13.49 -17.37 0.24
N LEU A 17 -13.59 -16.32 -0.58
CA LEU A 17 -13.01 -16.30 -1.93
C LEU A 17 -11.47 -16.28 -1.90
N LEU A 18 -10.86 -15.56 -0.96
CA LEU A 18 -9.40 -15.52 -0.79
C LEU A 18 -8.83 -16.90 -0.43
N ARG A 19 -9.56 -17.69 0.36
CA ARG A 19 -9.20 -19.09 0.64
C ARG A 19 -9.30 -19.97 -0.61
N VAL A 20 -10.31 -19.76 -1.46
CA VAL A 20 -10.47 -20.50 -2.73
C VAL A 20 -9.30 -20.24 -3.69
N ILE A 21 -8.87 -18.98 -3.82
CA ILE A 21 -7.72 -18.62 -4.67
C ILE A 21 -6.36 -18.85 -4.00
N LYS A 22 -6.35 -19.34 -2.74
CA LYS A 22 -5.15 -19.57 -1.92
C LYS A 22 -4.24 -18.34 -1.86
N TYR A 23 -4.82 -17.18 -1.55
CA TYR A 23 -4.08 -15.92 -1.44
C TYR A 23 -2.99 -16.03 -0.34
N PRO A 24 -1.69 -15.85 -0.66
CA PRO A 24 -0.59 -16.07 0.29
C PRO A 24 -0.23 -14.83 1.12
N GLY A 25 -0.76 -13.65 0.78
CA GLY A 25 -0.39 -12.38 1.41
C GLY A 25 -1.11 -12.12 2.73
N TYR A 26 -0.55 -11.22 3.53
CA TYR A 26 -1.23 -10.68 4.70
C TYR A 26 -2.44 -9.84 4.28
N ILE A 27 -3.57 -10.00 4.98
CA ILE A 27 -4.82 -9.29 4.70
C ILE A 27 -5.04 -8.22 5.76
N ASP A 28 -4.99 -6.94 5.36
CA ASP A 28 -5.32 -5.83 6.26
C ASP A 28 -6.84 -5.61 6.35
N TYR A 29 -7.49 -6.35 7.27
CA TYR A 29 -8.93 -6.22 7.51
C TYR A 29 -9.35 -4.82 7.97
N ASN A 30 -8.48 -4.09 8.67
CA ASN A 30 -8.76 -2.73 9.12
C ASN A 30 -8.80 -1.77 7.92
N GLY A 31 -7.80 -1.83 7.03
CA GLY A 31 -7.78 -1.10 5.76
C GLY A 31 -8.97 -1.43 4.86
N LEU A 32 -9.30 -2.73 4.71
CA LEU A 32 -10.46 -3.16 3.92
C LEU A 32 -11.78 -2.61 4.47
N SER A 33 -11.98 -2.64 5.80
CA SER A 33 -13.19 -2.12 6.44
C SER A 33 -13.37 -0.60 6.24
N LYS A 34 -12.27 0.14 6.19
CA LYS A 34 -12.23 1.59 5.95
C LYS A 34 -12.24 1.97 4.48
N GLY A 35 -12.03 1.00 3.58
CA GLY A 35 -11.97 1.25 2.15
C GLY A 35 -10.65 1.88 1.71
N ASP A 36 -9.55 1.59 2.40
CA ASP A 36 -8.20 2.00 2.00
C ASP A 36 -7.77 1.23 0.73
N PRO A 37 -7.50 1.90 -0.41
CA PRO A 37 -7.06 1.24 -1.64
C PRO A 37 -5.85 0.31 -1.46
N SER A 38 -4.90 0.68 -0.58
CA SER A 38 -3.66 -0.08 -0.37
C SER A 38 -3.91 -1.50 0.15
N ALA A 39 -5.05 -1.73 0.82
CA ALA A 39 -5.47 -3.06 1.26
C ALA A 39 -6.08 -3.93 0.14
N PHE A 40 -6.61 -3.31 -0.94
CA PHE A 40 -7.25 -4.04 -2.05
C PHE A 40 -6.30 -4.32 -3.22
N LEU A 41 -5.35 -3.43 -3.48
CA LEU A 41 -4.44 -3.54 -4.63
C LEU A 41 -3.59 -4.81 -4.63
N PRO A 42 -3.01 -5.28 -3.50
CA PRO A 42 -2.28 -6.54 -3.45
C PRO A 42 -3.15 -7.76 -3.80
N ILE A 43 -4.43 -7.74 -3.39
CA ILE A 43 -5.39 -8.80 -3.71
C ILE A 43 -5.67 -8.81 -5.22
N LEU A 44 -5.92 -7.63 -5.81
CA LEU A 44 -6.13 -7.49 -7.25
C LEU A 44 -4.93 -7.97 -8.06
N SER A 45 -3.73 -7.53 -7.66
CA SER A 45 -2.49 -7.91 -8.34
C SER A 45 -2.38 -9.43 -8.36
N PHE A 46 -2.40 -10.08 -7.20
CA PHE A 46 -2.31 -11.54 -7.12
C PHE A 46 -3.39 -12.24 -7.96
N THR A 47 -4.64 -11.78 -7.87
CA THR A 47 -5.78 -12.40 -8.56
C THR A 47 -5.58 -12.39 -10.07
N LEU A 48 -5.07 -11.28 -10.64
CA LEU A 48 -4.92 -11.12 -12.09
C LEU A 48 -3.58 -11.65 -12.62
N THR A 49 -2.51 -11.64 -11.82
CA THR A 49 -1.16 -11.98 -12.29
C THR A 49 -0.66 -13.34 -11.83
N SER A 50 -1.05 -13.79 -10.64
CA SER A 50 -0.38 -14.92 -9.97
C SER A 50 -1.30 -16.11 -9.73
N PHE A 51 -2.58 -15.88 -9.47
CA PHE A 51 -3.54 -16.95 -9.19
C PHE A 51 -3.70 -17.93 -10.36
N SER A 52 -3.75 -17.42 -11.60
CA SER A 52 -3.95 -18.23 -12.80
C SER A 52 -2.90 -17.89 -13.87
N PRO A 53 -1.77 -18.60 -13.91
CA PRO A 53 -0.74 -18.43 -14.94
C PRO A 53 -1.27 -18.41 -16.39
N PRO A 54 -2.15 -19.34 -16.84
CA PRO A 54 -2.66 -19.30 -18.21
C PRO A 54 -3.55 -18.09 -18.50
N PHE A 55 -4.14 -17.49 -17.46
CA PHE A 55 -4.89 -16.25 -17.63
C PHE A 55 -3.95 -15.04 -17.69
N ALA A 56 -2.91 -15.01 -16.86
CA ALA A 56 -1.89 -13.97 -16.92
C ALA A 56 -1.17 -13.94 -18.28
N GLU A 57 -0.85 -15.11 -18.85
CA GLU A 57 -0.32 -15.22 -20.22
C GLU A 57 -1.28 -14.66 -21.27
N GLN A 58 -2.58 -14.94 -21.16
CA GLN A 58 -3.60 -14.35 -22.04
C GLN A 58 -3.64 -12.82 -21.94
N LEU A 59 -3.49 -12.26 -20.74
CA LEU A 59 -3.42 -10.81 -20.55
C LEU A 59 -2.17 -10.20 -21.17
N MET A 60 -1.02 -10.86 -21.03
CA MET A 60 0.23 -10.43 -21.67
C MET A 60 0.12 -10.47 -23.20
N ALA A 61 -0.45 -11.53 -23.77
CA ALA A 61 -0.69 -11.65 -25.20
C ALA A 61 -1.64 -10.57 -25.75
N ALA A 62 -2.57 -10.08 -24.91
CA ALA A 62 -3.44 -8.95 -25.23
C ALA A 62 -2.80 -7.57 -25.03
N GLY A 63 -1.51 -7.49 -24.65
CA GLY A 63 -0.80 -6.23 -24.37
C GLY A 63 -1.23 -5.55 -23.06
N LEU A 64 -1.87 -6.28 -22.14
CA LEU A 64 -2.39 -5.79 -20.86
C LEU A 64 -1.46 -6.19 -19.71
N GLU A 65 -0.22 -5.75 -19.76
CA GLU A 65 0.77 -6.03 -18.72
C GLU A 65 0.40 -5.34 -17.39
N LEU A 66 0.41 -6.06 -16.27
CA LEU A 66 0.04 -5.52 -14.95
C LEU A 66 1.23 -5.36 -14.00
N THR A 67 2.39 -5.90 -14.36
CA THR A 67 3.63 -5.92 -13.57
C THR A 67 4.34 -4.57 -13.57
N GLY A 68 4.98 -4.20 -12.44
CA GLY A 68 5.83 -3.01 -12.33
C GLY A 68 5.12 -1.65 -12.48
N LYS A 69 3.78 -1.61 -12.39
CA LYS A 69 2.99 -0.38 -12.55
C LYS A 69 2.72 0.31 -11.22
N THR A 70 2.66 1.63 -11.25
CA THR A 70 2.15 2.46 -10.13
C THR A 70 0.65 2.22 -9.92
N ASP A 71 0.13 2.46 -8.71
CA ASP A 71 -1.27 2.20 -8.34
C ASP A 71 -2.30 2.76 -9.32
N LEU A 72 -2.05 3.97 -9.85
CA LEU A 72 -2.92 4.59 -10.86
C LEU A 72 -2.89 3.82 -12.19
N ARG A 73 -1.70 3.59 -12.75
CA ARG A 73 -1.53 2.88 -14.04
C ARG A 73 -1.97 1.41 -13.93
N PHE A 74 -1.75 0.80 -12.78
CA PHE A 74 -2.24 -0.54 -12.45
C PHE A 74 -3.78 -0.53 -12.47
N THR A 75 -4.42 0.35 -11.71
CA THR A 75 -5.89 0.46 -11.64
C THR A 75 -6.50 0.77 -13.01
N GLU A 76 -5.87 1.63 -13.82
CA GLU A 76 -6.30 1.88 -15.19
C GLU A 76 -6.26 0.62 -16.06
N THR A 77 -5.21 -0.17 -15.93
CA THR A 77 -5.05 -1.43 -16.67
C THR A 77 -6.06 -2.46 -16.18
N VAL A 78 -6.29 -2.58 -14.87
CA VAL A 78 -7.35 -3.43 -14.29
C VAL A 78 -8.70 -3.06 -14.90
N TYR A 79 -9.07 -1.78 -14.92
CA TYR A 79 -10.35 -1.36 -15.50
C TYR A 79 -10.45 -1.61 -17.01
N LYS A 80 -9.33 -1.55 -17.75
CA LYS A 80 -9.29 -1.99 -19.15
C LYS A 80 -9.55 -3.50 -19.25
N VAL A 81 -8.88 -4.32 -18.44
CA VAL A 81 -9.12 -5.78 -18.38
C VAL A 81 -10.59 -6.09 -18.08
N LEU A 82 -11.20 -5.42 -17.09
CA LEU A 82 -12.61 -5.64 -16.74
C LEU A 82 -13.55 -5.35 -17.91
N ARG A 83 -13.30 -4.27 -18.66
CA ARG A 83 -14.13 -3.90 -19.80
C ARG A 83 -13.86 -4.78 -21.03
N ASP A 84 -12.59 -4.97 -21.38
CA ASP A 84 -12.19 -5.54 -22.67
C ASP A 84 -12.20 -7.07 -22.65
N ILE A 85 -11.88 -7.69 -21.50
CA ILE A 85 -11.82 -9.15 -21.34
C ILE A 85 -13.09 -9.73 -20.71
N PHE A 86 -13.63 -9.06 -19.70
CA PHE A 86 -14.77 -9.56 -18.92
C PHE A 86 -16.10 -8.88 -19.27
N GLN A 87 -16.09 -7.81 -20.07
CA GLN A 87 -17.27 -6.98 -20.36
C GLN A 87 -18.02 -6.54 -19.09
N TYR A 88 -17.29 -6.41 -17.99
CA TYR A 88 -17.81 -6.04 -16.68
C TYR A 88 -17.68 -4.53 -16.49
N LYS A 89 -18.77 -3.90 -16.04
CA LYS A 89 -18.80 -2.47 -15.69
C LYS A 89 -18.80 -2.31 -14.17
N PRO A 90 -17.67 -1.91 -13.56
CA PRO A 90 -17.60 -1.76 -12.10
C PRO A 90 -18.55 -0.67 -11.60
N MET A 91 -19.08 -0.87 -10.39
CA MET A 91 -19.96 0.11 -9.72
C MET A 91 -19.23 1.39 -9.27
N LEU A 92 -17.89 1.36 -9.26
CA LEU A 92 -17.04 2.48 -8.87
C LEU A 92 -16.21 2.93 -10.06
N THR A 93 -16.01 4.24 -10.22
CA THR A 93 -15.00 4.76 -11.16
C THR A 93 -13.59 4.48 -10.65
N LYS A 94 -12.59 4.55 -11.54
CA LYS A 94 -11.17 4.36 -11.18
C LYS A 94 -10.74 5.30 -10.05
N GLN A 95 -11.18 6.57 -10.11
CA GLN A 95 -10.90 7.58 -9.09
C GLN A 95 -11.57 7.23 -7.76
N GLN A 96 -12.83 6.80 -7.77
CA GLN A 96 -13.53 6.36 -6.56
C GLN A 96 -12.90 5.11 -5.94
N PHE A 97 -12.35 4.21 -6.77
CA PHE A 97 -11.63 3.04 -6.27
C PHE A 97 -10.33 3.42 -5.56
N LEU A 98 -9.63 4.47 -6.03
CA LEU A 98 -8.39 4.96 -5.43
C LEU A 98 -8.58 5.98 -4.30
N GLN A 99 -9.81 6.41 -4.01
CA GLN A 99 -10.11 7.29 -2.87
C GLN A 99 -10.42 6.49 -1.61
N TRP A 100 -10.11 7.00 -0.42
CA TRP A 100 -10.53 6.38 0.83
C TRP A 100 -12.07 6.27 0.93
N GLY A 101 -12.57 5.23 1.59
CA GLY A 101 -14.00 4.95 1.73
C GLY A 101 -14.55 3.99 0.67
N PHE A 102 -15.87 4.03 0.44
CA PHE A 102 -16.58 3.08 -0.43
C PHE A 102 -16.31 1.60 -0.11
N SER A 103 -15.96 1.26 1.15
CA SER A 103 -15.45 -0.05 1.55
C SER A 103 -16.31 -1.20 1.06
N GLN A 104 -17.62 -1.17 1.32
CA GLN A 104 -18.56 -2.19 0.85
C GLN A 104 -18.54 -2.38 -0.67
N ARG A 105 -18.59 -1.27 -1.44
CA ARG A 105 -18.59 -1.33 -2.91
C ARG A 105 -17.25 -1.83 -3.44
N LYS A 106 -16.14 -1.44 -2.83
CA LYS A 106 -14.80 -1.93 -3.20
C LYS A 106 -14.67 -3.42 -2.92
N ILE A 107 -15.09 -3.88 -1.74
CA ILE A 107 -15.10 -5.30 -1.40
C ILE A 107 -15.95 -6.07 -2.41
N SER A 108 -17.14 -5.56 -2.75
CA SER A 108 -18.00 -6.17 -3.76
C SER A 108 -17.31 -6.27 -5.12
N VAL A 109 -16.67 -5.19 -5.59
CA VAL A 109 -15.90 -5.19 -6.85
C VAL A 109 -14.79 -6.24 -6.81
N ILE A 110 -14.04 -6.35 -5.71
CA ILE A 110 -13.00 -7.39 -5.58
C ILE A 110 -13.59 -8.80 -5.63
N CYS A 111 -14.69 -9.05 -4.91
CA CYS A 111 -15.37 -10.34 -4.95
C CYS A 111 -15.81 -10.70 -6.38
N ASP A 112 -16.36 -9.74 -7.13
CA ASP A 112 -16.78 -9.96 -8.51
C ASP A 112 -15.59 -10.31 -9.40
N ILE A 113 -14.49 -9.58 -9.26
CA ILE A 113 -13.25 -9.83 -10.02
C ILE A 113 -12.69 -11.23 -9.74
N ILE A 114 -12.62 -11.64 -8.47
CA ILE A 114 -12.15 -12.98 -8.11
C ILE A 114 -13.04 -14.05 -8.77
N ASN A 115 -14.36 -13.88 -8.74
CA ASN A 115 -15.28 -14.83 -9.36
C ASN A 115 -15.15 -14.87 -10.88
N LEU A 116 -15.01 -13.72 -11.54
CA LEU A 116 -14.77 -13.63 -12.98
C LEU A 116 -13.48 -14.35 -13.39
N VAL A 117 -12.41 -14.15 -12.63
CA VAL A 117 -11.12 -14.81 -12.87
C VAL A 117 -11.22 -16.31 -12.59
N LEU A 118 -11.92 -16.75 -11.53
CA LEU A 118 -12.17 -18.17 -11.27
C LEU A 118 -12.93 -18.86 -12.41
N GLN A 119 -13.95 -18.19 -12.95
CA GLN A 119 -14.70 -18.68 -14.11
C GLN A 119 -13.78 -18.80 -15.33
N LYS A 120 -13.01 -17.76 -15.65
CA LYS A 120 -12.06 -17.78 -16.77
C LYS A 120 -10.98 -18.83 -16.62
N HIS A 121 -10.41 -18.98 -15.42
CA HIS A 121 -9.45 -20.03 -15.08
C HIS A 121 -10.02 -21.43 -15.35
N SER A 122 -11.28 -21.67 -14.97
CA SER A 122 -11.94 -22.95 -15.24
C SER A 122 -12.17 -23.20 -16.73
N GLN A 123 -12.49 -22.16 -17.51
CA GLN A 123 -12.64 -22.25 -18.96
C GLN A 123 -11.31 -22.57 -19.63
N LEU A 124 -10.23 -21.89 -19.27
CA LEU A 124 -8.90 -22.11 -19.81
C LEU A 124 -8.34 -23.50 -19.44
N LYS A 125 -8.62 -23.99 -18.23
CA LYS A 125 -8.30 -25.37 -17.83
C LYS A 125 -9.04 -26.42 -18.67
N LYS A 126 -10.30 -26.17 -19.07
CA LYS A 126 -11.06 -27.08 -19.93
C LYS A 126 -10.52 -27.10 -21.37
N VAL A 127 -10.09 -25.96 -21.90
CA VAL A 127 -9.47 -25.87 -23.23
C VAL A 127 -8.14 -26.63 -23.25
N SER A 128 -7.29 -26.44 -22.24
CA SER A 128 -6.02 -27.17 -22.12
C SER A 128 -6.20 -28.71 -22.03
N LYS A 129 -7.29 -29.20 -21.41
CA LYS A 129 -7.62 -30.64 -21.39
C LYS A 129 -8.19 -31.18 -22.70
N LYS A 130 -8.89 -30.36 -23.50
CA LYS A 130 -9.42 -30.78 -24.82
C LYS A 130 -8.33 -30.91 -25.89
N SER A 131 -7.26 -30.12 -25.80
CA SER A 131 -6.11 -30.21 -26.71
C SER A 131 -5.31 -31.52 -26.58
N PHE A 132 -5.56 -32.33 -25.54
CA PHE A 132 -4.89 -33.61 -25.31
C PHE A 132 -5.66 -34.85 -25.80
N VAL A 133 -6.85 -34.68 -26.40
CA VAL A 133 -7.60 -35.78 -27.02
C VAL A 133 -7.42 -35.68 -28.54
N ILE A 134 -6.36 -36.31 -29.04
CA ILE A 134 -6.14 -36.53 -30.48
C ILE A 134 -7.14 -37.57 -30.96
N HIS A 135 -7.96 -37.22 -31.96
CA HIS A 135 -8.57 -38.21 -32.84
C HIS A 135 -7.81 -38.23 -34.17
N HIS A 136 -7.25 -39.39 -34.47
CA HIS A 136 -6.65 -39.79 -35.73
C HIS A 136 -7.75 -40.15 -36.75
N MET A 137 -7.44 -39.92 -38.05
CA MET A 137 -8.06 -40.47 -39.29
C MET A 137 -9.39 -39.81 -39.69
N GLU A 138 -9.63 -39.32 -40.92
CA GLU A 138 -9.22 -39.72 -42.28
C GLU A 138 -9.38 -38.53 -43.28
N ASN A 139 -8.67 -38.58 -44.41
CA ASN A 139 -8.79 -37.68 -45.58
C ASN A 139 -9.74 -38.33 -46.62
N PRO A 140 -10.47 -37.58 -47.49
CA PRO A 140 -9.86 -37.22 -48.79
C PRO A 140 -10.34 -35.91 -49.46
N MET A 141 -9.44 -35.42 -50.31
CA MET A 141 -9.53 -34.52 -51.49
C MET A 141 -10.88 -33.88 -51.89
N THR A 142 -10.83 -32.57 -52.19
CA THR A 142 -11.11 -32.00 -53.53
C THR A 142 -10.79 -30.49 -53.58
N SER A 143 -10.01 -30.09 -54.58
CA SER A 143 -9.83 -28.72 -55.11
C SER A 143 -10.81 -28.51 -56.30
N PRO A 144 -10.93 -27.35 -57.02
CA PRO A 144 -9.96 -26.24 -57.12
C PRO A 144 -10.52 -24.81 -57.37
N THR A 145 -9.57 -23.88 -57.58
CA THR A 145 -9.63 -22.57 -58.28
C THR A 145 -10.21 -21.37 -57.52
N ASN A 146 -9.69 -20.14 -57.60
CA ASN A 146 -8.86 -19.50 -58.65
C ASN A 146 -8.10 -18.25 -58.13
N SER A 147 -6.92 -17.98 -58.73
CA SER A 147 -6.26 -16.70 -59.08
C SER A 147 -6.41 -15.46 -58.16
N SER A 148 -5.41 -14.64 -57.85
CA SER A 148 -4.23 -14.21 -58.64
C SER A 148 -3.38 -13.22 -57.83
N HIS A 149 -2.05 -13.33 -58.00
CA HIS A 149 -1.03 -12.26 -58.15
C HIS A 149 -0.98 -11.11 -57.11
N THR A 150 0.16 -10.73 -56.49
CA THR A 150 1.55 -10.57 -56.95
C THR A 150 2.51 -10.43 -55.75
N GLU A 151 3.61 -11.18 -55.77
CA GLU A 151 4.95 -10.84 -55.23
C GLU A 151 5.71 -10.04 -56.34
N PRO A 152 6.97 -9.53 -56.22
CA PRO A 152 8.04 -9.89 -55.28
C PRO A 152 8.99 -8.75 -54.82
N PHE A 153 10.05 -9.17 -54.10
CA PHE A 153 11.44 -8.67 -53.98
C PHE A 153 11.81 -8.29 -52.54
N SER A 154 12.98 -8.61 -51.97
CA SER A 154 14.12 -9.50 -52.28
C SER A 154 15.22 -9.13 -51.27
N LEU A 155 15.86 -10.15 -50.70
CA LEU A 155 17.26 -10.26 -50.24
C LEU A 155 17.98 -9.03 -49.64
N TYR A 156 18.62 -9.24 -48.49
CA TYR A 156 20.08 -9.41 -48.47
C TYR A 156 20.52 -10.25 -47.25
N ASN A 157 21.26 -11.32 -47.57
CA ASN A 157 22.01 -12.18 -46.66
C ASN A 157 23.47 -11.66 -46.53
N GLY A 158 24.11 -11.97 -45.41
CA GLY A 158 25.57 -11.99 -45.25
C GLY A 158 25.92 -12.42 -43.82
N THR A 159 26.17 -13.71 -43.55
CA THR A 159 27.50 -14.38 -43.44
C THR A 159 28.32 -13.91 -42.22
N CYS A 160 29.01 -14.72 -41.40
CA CYS A 160 29.46 -16.11 -41.42
C CYS A 160 29.95 -16.49 -39.99
N ALA A 161 29.86 -17.79 -39.64
CA ALA A 161 30.69 -18.66 -38.78
C ALA A 161 31.66 -18.06 -37.71
N SER A 162 31.98 -18.69 -36.56
CA SER A 162 32.29 -20.11 -36.32
C SER A 162 32.51 -20.39 -34.81
N ARG A 163 32.28 -21.66 -34.41
CA ARG A 163 33.03 -22.51 -33.45
C ARG A 163 32.95 -22.24 -31.92
N GLU A 164 32.40 -23.17 -31.11
CA GLU A 164 32.94 -24.49 -30.58
C GLU A 164 33.68 -24.25 -29.23
N VAL A 165 33.68 -25.06 -28.15
CA VAL A 165 33.44 -26.50 -27.87
C VAL A 165 33.16 -26.70 -26.34
N TYR A 166 32.51 -27.81 -25.98
CA TYR A 166 32.87 -28.82 -24.93
C TYR A 166 31.73 -29.28 -23.99
N SER A 167 31.34 -30.55 -24.17
CA SER A 167 30.63 -31.49 -23.26
C SER A 167 31.66 -32.57 -22.81
N PRO A 168 31.33 -33.72 -22.17
CA PRO A 168 30.31 -34.09 -21.18
C PRO A 168 30.93 -34.87 -19.97
N ASP A 169 30.08 -35.35 -19.05
CA ASP A 169 29.80 -36.79 -18.79
C ASP A 169 29.70 -37.29 -17.33
N SER A 170 28.85 -38.32 -17.23
CA SER A 170 28.33 -39.19 -16.15
C SER A 170 29.42 -39.99 -15.35
N SER A 171 29.21 -40.80 -14.30
CA SER A 171 28.13 -41.67 -13.77
C SER A 171 28.54 -42.27 -12.39
N SER A 172 27.60 -42.90 -11.66
CA SER A 172 27.69 -44.26 -11.05
C SER A 172 27.08 -44.43 -9.64
N ASN A 173 26.62 -45.66 -9.40
CA ASN A 173 25.63 -46.17 -8.44
C ASN A 173 26.23 -46.58 -7.08
N ASP A 174 25.38 -46.84 -6.08
CA ASP A 174 25.31 -48.15 -5.41
C ASP A 174 24.10 -48.28 -4.44
N ALA A 175 23.58 -49.51 -4.34
CA ALA A 175 22.42 -49.94 -3.55
C ALA A 175 22.81 -51.06 -2.58
N ALA A 176 22.09 -51.21 -1.47
CA ALA A 176 22.09 -52.41 -0.62
C ALA A 176 20.72 -52.64 0.06
N GLU A 177 20.35 -53.91 0.20
CA GLU A 177 19.01 -54.47 0.48
C GLU A 177 18.84 -55.09 1.90
N LEU A 178 17.58 -55.04 2.39
CA LEU A 178 16.79 -56.06 3.16
C LEU A 178 17.17 -56.42 4.64
N PRO A 179 16.27 -57.07 5.45
CA PRO A 179 14.92 -57.63 5.17
C PRO A 179 13.80 -57.30 6.20
N GLY A 180 12.57 -57.70 5.89
CA GLY A 180 11.36 -57.61 6.74
C GLY A 180 11.07 -58.82 7.63
N LYS A 181 10.01 -58.71 8.45
CA LYS A 181 9.25 -59.82 9.08
C LYS A 181 7.83 -59.37 9.44
N GLU A 182 6.86 -60.21 9.07
CA GLU A 182 5.44 -60.16 9.41
C GLU A 182 5.15 -60.78 10.80
N ASP A 183 3.90 -60.55 11.24
CA ASP A 183 2.99 -61.49 11.90
C ASP A 183 2.65 -61.37 13.41
N LYS A 184 1.34 -61.14 13.64
CA LYS A 184 0.40 -61.78 14.58
C LYS A 184 -0.31 -60.93 15.64
N ASP A 185 -1.61 -60.76 15.36
CA ASP A 185 -2.74 -60.68 16.28
C ASP A 185 -2.57 -61.55 17.53
N ASN A 186 -2.93 -61.00 18.69
CA ASN A 186 -3.39 -61.82 19.80
C ASN A 186 -4.46 -61.06 20.61
N SER A 187 -5.67 -61.61 20.52
CA SER A 187 -6.84 -61.30 21.34
C SER A 187 -6.56 -61.54 22.82
N LEU A 188 -6.85 -60.55 23.67
CA LEU A 188 -7.08 -60.78 25.10
C LEU A 188 -8.51 -60.36 25.46
N HIS A 189 -9.27 -61.34 25.94
CA HIS A 189 -10.54 -61.14 26.62
C HIS A 189 -10.31 -60.36 27.91
N ASP A 190 -10.91 -59.18 28.03
CA ASP A 190 -11.06 -58.50 29.32
C ASP A 190 -12.50 -58.68 29.82
N VAL A 191 -12.65 -59.53 30.82
CA VAL A 191 -13.87 -59.63 31.63
C VAL A 191 -13.64 -58.71 32.82
N GLY A 192 -13.96 -57.43 32.64
CA GLY A 192 -13.84 -56.39 33.67
C GLY A 192 -15.21 -55.93 34.15
N GLU A 193 -15.47 -56.08 35.44
CA GLU A 193 -16.70 -55.75 36.16
C GLU A 193 -17.30 -54.38 35.81
N VAL A 194 -18.62 -54.35 35.60
CA VAL A 194 -19.40 -53.11 35.60
C VAL A 194 -19.53 -52.61 37.04
N VAL A 195 -18.61 -51.74 37.45
CA VAL A 195 -18.73 -50.99 38.71
C VAL A 195 -19.87 -49.98 38.56
N THR A 196 -21.00 -50.24 39.23
CA THR A 196 -22.11 -49.29 39.29
C THR A 196 -21.78 -48.17 40.27
N ILE A 197 -21.34 -47.04 39.74
CA ILE A 197 -21.01 -45.86 40.55
C ILE A 197 -22.29 -45.03 40.72
N SER A 198 -22.66 -44.71 41.96
CA SER A 198 -23.81 -43.83 42.23
C SER A 198 -23.61 -42.47 41.55
N ARG A 199 -24.70 -41.85 41.08
CA ARG A 199 -24.64 -40.55 40.39
C ARG A 199 -23.89 -39.48 41.20
N GLU A 200 -24.06 -39.49 42.52
CA GLU A 200 -23.35 -38.60 43.45
C GLU A 200 -21.84 -38.90 43.55
N SER A 201 -21.44 -40.18 43.47
CA SER A 201 -20.02 -40.55 43.42
C SER A 201 -19.38 -40.15 42.10
N TRP A 202 -20.12 -40.24 40.98
CA TRP A 202 -19.64 -39.83 39.66
C TRP A 202 -19.49 -38.30 39.55
N GLU A 203 -20.45 -37.54 40.07
CA GLU A 203 -20.36 -36.07 40.12
C GLU A 203 -19.22 -35.58 41.05
N ASN A 204 -18.97 -36.27 42.16
CA ASN A 204 -17.81 -36.00 43.01
C ASN A 204 -16.48 -36.34 42.31
N LEU A 205 -16.43 -37.44 41.56
CA LEU A 205 -15.23 -37.83 40.82
C LEU A 205 -14.92 -36.81 39.71
N ILE A 206 -15.93 -36.45 38.91
CA ILE A 206 -15.82 -35.46 37.83
C ILE A 206 -15.45 -34.08 38.40
N SER A 207 -16.04 -33.66 39.51
CA SER A 207 -15.68 -32.41 40.18
C SER A 207 -14.24 -32.40 40.66
N ARG A 208 -13.73 -33.54 41.15
CA ARG A 208 -12.32 -33.70 41.56
C ARG A 208 -11.37 -33.74 40.36
N VAL A 209 -11.76 -34.37 39.25
CA VAL A 209 -10.99 -34.40 38.00
C VAL A 209 -10.90 -32.98 37.40
N LEU A 210 -12.03 -32.27 37.30
CA LEU A 210 -12.07 -30.87 36.87
C LEU A 210 -11.22 -29.97 37.78
N LEU A 211 -11.27 -30.17 39.11
CA LEU A 211 -10.40 -29.44 40.05
C LEU A 211 -8.92 -29.77 39.85
N LEU A 212 -8.57 -30.99 39.47
CA LEU A 212 -7.19 -31.39 39.21
C LEU A 212 -6.68 -30.86 37.87
N GLU A 213 -7.51 -30.85 36.83
CA GLU A 213 -7.23 -30.21 35.53
C GLU A 213 -7.05 -28.70 35.72
N THR A 214 -7.97 -28.05 36.45
CA THR A 214 -7.86 -26.61 36.77
C THR A 214 -6.60 -26.32 37.59
N LYS A 215 -6.22 -27.19 38.53
CA LYS A 215 -4.97 -27.07 39.31
C LYS A 215 -3.72 -27.43 38.50
N PHE A 216 -3.85 -28.16 37.41
CA PHE A 216 -2.77 -28.47 36.47
C PHE A 216 -2.55 -27.29 35.51
N GLU A 217 -3.61 -26.70 34.96
CA GLU A 217 -3.58 -25.44 34.21
C GLU A 217 -3.02 -24.29 35.05
N GLN A 218 -3.41 -24.17 36.33
CA GLN A 218 -2.90 -23.15 37.24
C GLN A 218 -1.42 -23.35 37.58
N ARG A 219 -0.92 -24.60 37.64
CA ARG A 219 0.51 -24.87 37.83
C ARG A 219 1.33 -24.57 36.57
N ASN A 220 0.83 -24.92 35.39
CA ASN A 220 1.49 -24.58 34.12
C ASN A 220 1.56 -23.06 33.91
N THR A 221 0.49 -22.32 34.18
CA THR A 221 0.50 -20.85 34.10
C THR A 221 1.42 -20.19 35.13
N GLN A 222 1.59 -20.78 36.32
CA GLN A 222 2.47 -20.27 37.36
C GLN A 222 3.95 -20.64 37.10
N GLU A 223 4.23 -21.78 36.47
CA GLU A 223 5.56 -22.16 35.96
C GLU A 223 5.96 -21.37 34.72
N ASP A 224 5.02 -21.04 33.83
CA ASP A 224 5.23 -20.15 32.68
C ASP A 224 5.47 -18.70 33.13
N CYS A 225 4.76 -18.22 34.16
CA CYS A 225 5.04 -16.91 34.78
C CYS A 225 6.40 -16.88 35.51
N LYS A 226 6.81 -18.00 36.13
CA LYS A 226 8.16 -18.13 36.75
C LYS A 226 9.26 -18.19 35.69
N ARG A 227 9.07 -18.93 34.59
CA ARG A 227 10.00 -18.91 33.44
C ARG A 227 10.08 -17.55 32.77
N ALA A 228 8.98 -16.79 32.71
CA ALA A 228 8.98 -15.43 32.21
C ALA A 228 9.71 -14.44 33.14
N THR A 229 9.68 -14.65 34.46
CA THR A 229 10.35 -13.78 35.44
C THR A 229 11.83 -14.14 35.64
N ASP A 230 12.18 -15.44 35.66
CA ASP A 230 13.57 -15.90 35.69
C ASP A 230 14.30 -15.64 34.36
N GLY A 231 13.56 -15.63 33.24
CA GLY A 231 14.06 -15.20 31.93
C GLY A 231 14.31 -13.70 31.79
N ILE A 232 13.76 -12.87 32.69
CA ILE A 232 14.06 -11.42 32.76
C ILE A 232 15.28 -11.17 33.66
N GLN A 233 15.54 -12.02 34.66
CA GLN A 233 16.63 -11.83 35.61
C GLN A 233 18.03 -12.19 35.04
N SER A 234 18.12 -13.01 33.98
CA SER A 234 19.39 -13.42 33.37
C SER A 234 19.91 -12.49 32.25
N VAL A 235 19.18 -11.40 31.95
CA VAL A 235 19.57 -10.38 30.95
C VAL A 235 20.21 -9.15 31.60
N ALA A 236 20.69 -9.29 32.84
CA ALA A 236 21.25 -8.21 33.65
C ALA A 236 22.70 -7.81 33.28
N ASN A 237 23.04 -7.84 31.99
CA ASN A 237 24.28 -7.23 31.46
C ASN A 237 24.14 -6.65 30.05
N PHE A 238 22.91 -6.39 29.57
CA PHE A 238 22.71 -5.49 28.45
C PHE A 238 22.69 -4.05 28.97
N GLY A 239 23.67 -3.23 28.56
CA GLY A 239 23.71 -1.82 28.90
C GLY A 239 22.34 -1.17 28.69
N LYS A 240 21.83 -0.47 29.71
CA LYS A 240 20.50 0.16 29.68
C LYS A 240 20.41 1.10 28.47
N THR A 241 19.82 0.62 27.38
CA THR A 241 19.50 1.46 26.23
C THR A 241 18.34 2.36 26.64
N LYS A 242 18.55 3.68 26.56
CA LYS A 242 17.53 4.68 26.87
C LYS A 242 17.01 5.29 25.57
N LYS A 243 15.77 5.77 25.59
CA LYS A 243 15.21 6.59 24.51
C LYS A 243 16.14 7.80 24.30
N ARG A 244 16.46 8.10 23.03
CA ARG A 244 17.16 9.31 22.64
C ARG A 244 16.42 10.54 23.18
N GLU A 245 17.14 11.55 23.65
CA GLU A 245 16.55 12.79 24.19
C GLU A 245 16.56 13.94 23.17
N ASP A 246 17.43 13.86 22.16
CA ASP A 246 17.62 14.88 21.13
C ASP A 246 16.88 14.59 19.81
N TYR A 247 15.81 13.79 19.85
CA TYR A 247 14.91 13.59 18.71
C TYR A 247 14.12 14.87 18.38
N LEU A 248 13.59 14.93 17.16
CA LEU A 248 12.83 16.09 16.69
C LEU A 248 11.37 15.99 17.15
N GLU A 249 10.86 17.03 17.81
CA GLU A 249 9.44 17.09 18.22
C GLU A 249 8.54 17.41 17.02
N TRP A 250 7.27 17.04 17.13
CA TRP A 250 6.29 17.16 16.04
C TRP A 250 6.18 18.56 15.40
N PRO A 251 6.05 19.67 16.15
CA PRO A 251 5.93 20.99 15.55
C PRO A 251 7.16 21.39 14.73
N GLU A 252 8.35 21.00 15.22
CA GLU A 252 9.63 21.28 14.55
C GLU A 252 9.78 20.41 13.30
N TYR A 253 9.38 19.14 13.37
CA TYR A 253 9.32 18.25 12.21
C TYR A 253 8.38 18.80 11.12
N PHE A 254 7.15 19.19 11.45
CA PHE A 254 6.21 19.68 10.45
C PHE A 254 6.63 21.01 9.82
N MET A 255 7.18 21.92 10.62
CA MET A 255 7.77 23.14 10.08
C MET A 255 9.00 22.82 9.20
N ALA A 256 9.85 21.88 9.60
CA ALA A 256 10.99 21.44 8.79
C ALA A 256 10.54 20.85 7.44
N VAL A 257 9.47 20.05 7.42
CA VAL A 257 8.88 19.54 6.17
C VAL A 257 8.39 20.69 5.28
N ALA A 258 7.77 21.72 5.83
CA ALA A 258 7.37 22.91 5.06
C ALA A 258 8.60 23.60 4.44
N PHE A 259 9.68 23.79 5.19
CA PHE A 259 10.93 24.38 4.67
C PHE A 259 11.64 23.49 3.64
N LEU A 260 11.69 22.18 3.86
CA LEU A 260 12.25 21.24 2.90
C LEU A 260 11.44 21.25 1.59
N SER A 261 10.12 21.33 1.70
CA SER A 261 9.24 21.41 0.53
C SER A 261 9.44 22.71 -0.26
N ALA A 262 9.73 23.82 0.42
CA ALA A 262 10.05 25.09 -0.21
C ALA A 262 11.25 24.98 -1.18
N GLN A 263 12.22 24.10 -0.89
CA GLN A 263 13.38 23.87 -1.75
C GLN A 263 13.03 23.25 -3.12
N ARG A 264 11.79 22.79 -3.33
CA ARG A 264 11.30 22.36 -4.65
C ARG A 264 10.79 23.51 -5.52
N SER A 265 10.60 24.71 -4.96
CA SER A 265 10.20 25.91 -5.72
C SER A 265 11.28 26.32 -6.71
N LYS A 266 10.86 26.64 -7.94
CA LYS A 266 11.74 27.21 -8.97
C LYS A 266 11.75 28.73 -8.99
N ASP A 267 10.93 29.39 -8.16
CA ASP A 267 10.94 30.85 -8.02
C ASP A 267 12.31 31.32 -7.51
N PRO A 268 13.06 32.15 -8.25
CA PRO A 268 14.39 32.57 -7.86
C PRO A 268 14.39 33.58 -6.70
N ASN A 269 13.25 34.21 -6.41
CA ASN A 269 13.17 35.31 -5.45
C ASN A 269 12.58 34.93 -4.09
N SER A 270 11.73 33.92 -4.05
CA SER A 270 10.98 33.54 -2.86
C SER A 270 10.61 32.07 -2.90
N GLN A 271 11.10 31.30 -1.94
CA GLN A 271 10.75 29.90 -1.78
C GLN A 271 9.92 29.75 -0.50
N VAL A 272 8.65 29.38 -0.67
CA VAL A 272 7.69 29.16 0.41
C VAL A 272 7.18 27.74 0.30
N GLY A 273 7.08 27.07 1.44
CA GLY A 273 6.48 25.75 1.54
C GLY A 273 5.42 25.70 2.63
N ALA A 274 4.51 24.74 2.47
CA ALA A 274 3.39 24.49 3.37
C ALA A 274 3.19 22.98 3.56
N CYS A 275 2.79 22.59 4.76
CA CYS A 275 2.53 21.22 5.18
C CYS A 275 1.22 21.18 5.97
N ILE A 276 0.27 20.35 5.56
CA ILE A 276 -1.03 20.17 6.22
C ILE A 276 -1.00 18.86 7.00
N VAL A 277 -1.41 18.92 8.26
CA VAL A 277 -1.35 17.81 9.21
C VAL A 277 -2.71 17.62 9.87
N ASN A 278 -3.16 16.38 9.98
CA ASN A 278 -4.41 16.03 10.67
C ASN A 278 -4.22 15.90 12.20
N GLN A 279 -5.30 15.59 12.93
CA GLN A 279 -5.26 15.47 14.40
C GLN A 279 -4.45 14.24 14.89
N GLU A 280 -4.18 13.28 14.01
CA GLU A 280 -3.37 12.10 14.30
C GLU A 280 -1.88 12.33 13.98
N ASN A 281 -1.45 13.58 13.76
CA ASN A 281 -0.09 13.94 13.38
C ASN A 281 0.37 13.32 12.04
N LYS A 282 -0.57 13.05 11.12
CA LYS A 282 -0.26 12.56 9.77
C LYS A 282 -0.26 13.71 8.79
N ILE A 283 0.76 13.75 7.94
CA ILE A 283 0.84 14.72 6.83
C ILE A 283 -0.18 14.30 5.77
N VAL A 284 -1.11 15.19 5.47
CA VAL A 284 -2.20 14.97 4.52
C VAL A 284 -2.10 15.85 3.27
N GLY A 285 -1.19 16.82 3.25
CA GLY A 285 -0.94 17.67 2.08
C GLY A 285 0.38 18.42 2.20
N ILE A 286 1.10 18.56 1.09
CA ILE A 286 2.36 19.31 1.00
C ILE A 286 2.31 20.20 -0.24
N GLY A 287 2.80 21.42 -0.13
CA GLY A 287 2.87 22.37 -1.23
C GLY A 287 4.09 23.29 -1.14
N TYR A 288 4.45 23.83 -2.29
CA TYR A 288 5.43 24.89 -2.46
C TYR A 288 4.96 25.83 -3.58
N ASN A 289 5.46 27.05 -3.65
CA ASN A 289 5.05 27.98 -4.70
C ASN A 289 5.63 27.58 -6.07
N GLY A 290 4.81 27.66 -7.13
CA GLY A 290 5.17 27.19 -8.46
C GLY A 290 4.12 27.55 -9.51
N MET A 291 4.42 27.34 -10.79
CA MET A 291 3.40 27.49 -11.85
C MET A 291 2.37 26.35 -11.80
N PRO A 292 1.19 26.52 -12.44
CA PRO A 292 0.15 25.50 -12.44
C PRO A 292 0.58 24.21 -13.14
N ASN A 293 -0.11 23.11 -12.84
CA ASN A 293 0.17 21.81 -13.45
C ASN A 293 0.05 21.86 -14.99
N GLY A 294 1.10 21.43 -15.68
CA GLY A 294 1.15 21.44 -17.15
C GLY A 294 1.64 22.76 -17.77
N CYS A 295 1.86 23.80 -16.95
CA CYS A 295 2.49 25.03 -17.39
C CYS A 295 4.02 24.92 -17.20
N ASN A 296 4.79 25.22 -18.25
CA ASN A 296 6.25 25.13 -18.16
C ASN A 296 6.82 26.35 -17.41
N ASP A 297 7.54 26.10 -16.32
CA ASP A 297 8.24 27.13 -15.54
C ASP A 297 9.31 27.89 -16.34
N ASP A 298 9.81 27.33 -17.45
CA ASP A 298 10.81 27.96 -18.31
C ASP A 298 10.19 28.93 -19.33
N LEU A 299 8.87 28.84 -19.55
CA LEU A 299 8.14 29.67 -20.51
C LEU A 299 7.39 30.82 -19.85
N LEU A 300 7.07 30.70 -18.57
CA LEU A 300 6.34 31.72 -17.81
C LEU A 300 7.31 32.64 -17.05
N PRO A 301 6.99 33.93 -16.92
CA PRO A 301 7.88 34.89 -16.29
C PRO A 301 8.00 34.66 -14.78
N TRP A 302 9.22 34.74 -14.27
CA TRP A 302 9.52 34.78 -12.82
C TRP A 302 9.76 36.20 -12.29
N SER A 303 9.72 37.21 -13.16
CA SER A 303 9.96 38.61 -12.80
C SER A 303 8.89 39.13 -11.84
N ARG A 304 9.30 40.04 -10.95
CA ARG A 304 8.41 40.78 -10.05
C ARG A 304 7.98 42.13 -10.64
N SER A 305 8.64 42.59 -11.69
CA SER A 305 8.38 43.90 -12.28
C SER A 305 8.57 43.82 -13.79
N ALA A 306 7.58 44.33 -14.52
CA ALA A 306 7.60 44.51 -15.96
C ALA A 306 6.59 45.62 -16.30
N ASP A 307 6.68 46.15 -17.52
CA ASP A 307 5.76 47.18 -17.99
C ASP A 307 4.34 46.62 -18.17
N ASP A 308 4.21 45.38 -18.64
CA ASP A 308 2.97 44.61 -18.64
C ASP A 308 2.89 43.70 -17.41
N GLN A 309 1.72 43.67 -16.76
CA GLN A 309 1.45 42.76 -15.65
C GLN A 309 1.55 41.28 -16.07
N LEU A 310 1.23 40.96 -17.32
CA LEU A 310 1.35 39.62 -17.89
C LEU A 310 2.82 39.16 -18.04
N ASP A 311 3.78 40.08 -17.99
CA ASP A 311 5.20 39.76 -18.00
C ASP A 311 5.77 39.59 -16.57
N THR A 312 4.89 39.57 -15.56
CA THR A 312 5.23 39.29 -14.16
C THR A 312 4.74 37.91 -13.74
N LYS A 313 5.31 37.37 -12.66
CA LYS A 313 4.90 36.05 -12.12
C LYS A 313 3.50 36.04 -11.49
N TYR A 314 3.00 37.21 -11.07
CA TYR A 314 1.84 37.31 -10.17
C TYR A 314 0.53 36.73 -10.74
N PRO A 315 0.21 36.85 -12.04
CA PRO A 315 -0.99 36.24 -12.61
C PRO A 315 -0.94 34.70 -12.67
N TYR A 316 0.25 34.11 -12.62
CA TYR A 316 0.44 32.69 -12.91
C TYR A 316 0.82 31.86 -11.68
N VAL A 317 1.60 32.43 -10.77
CA VAL A 317 2.17 31.69 -9.64
C VAL A 317 1.09 31.21 -8.67
N CYS A 318 1.11 29.92 -8.38
CA CYS A 318 0.32 29.32 -7.31
C CYS A 318 1.13 29.32 -6.02
N HIS A 319 0.52 29.78 -4.93
CA HIS A 319 1.13 29.82 -3.60
C HIS A 319 1.24 28.43 -2.96
N ALA A 320 2.12 28.30 -1.98
CA ALA A 320 2.39 27.04 -1.30
C ALA A 320 1.14 26.48 -0.59
N GLU A 321 0.35 27.36 0.02
CA GLU A 321 -0.88 27.04 0.76
C GLU A 321 -1.96 26.47 -0.18
N LEU A 322 -2.14 27.10 -1.34
CA LEU A 322 -3.03 26.62 -2.40
C LEU A 322 -2.59 25.22 -2.84
N ASN A 323 -1.32 25.07 -3.20
CA ASN A 323 -0.78 23.80 -3.66
C ASN A 323 -0.89 22.71 -2.58
N ALA A 324 -0.68 23.01 -1.30
CA ALA A 324 -0.84 22.05 -0.22
C ALA A 324 -2.28 21.55 -0.06
N ILE A 325 -3.28 22.44 -0.21
CA ILE A 325 -4.71 22.08 -0.16
C ILE A 325 -5.11 21.25 -1.38
N MET A 326 -4.56 21.57 -2.56
CA MET A 326 -4.86 20.87 -3.81
C MET A 326 -4.17 19.51 -3.90
N ASN A 327 -2.96 19.38 -3.36
CA ASN A 327 -2.16 18.15 -3.35
C ASN A 327 -2.53 17.18 -2.22
N LYS A 328 -3.64 17.42 -1.52
CA LYS A 328 -4.04 16.56 -0.40
C LYS A 328 -4.23 15.11 -0.84
N ASN A 329 -3.76 14.17 -0.02
CA ASN A 329 -3.97 12.73 -0.20
C ASN A 329 -5.19 12.20 0.56
N SER A 330 -5.99 13.11 1.12
CA SER A 330 -7.19 12.87 1.92
C SER A 330 -8.43 13.41 1.20
N ALA A 331 -9.62 12.94 1.61
CA ALA A 331 -10.88 13.40 1.02
C ALA A 331 -11.08 14.91 1.24
N ASP A 332 -10.73 15.38 2.43
CA ASP A 332 -10.71 16.79 2.81
C ASP A 332 -9.59 17.06 3.81
N VAL A 333 -9.34 18.34 4.06
CA VAL A 333 -8.39 18.83 5.07
C VAL A 333 -9.12 19.53 6.20
N LYS A 334 -10.37 19.10 6.47
CA LYS A 334 -11.18 19.69 7.51
C LYS A 334 -10.56 19.37 8.87
N ASP A 335 -10.62 20.36 9.75
CA ASP A 335 -10.10 20.24 11.12
C ASP A 335 -8.58 19.98 11.21
N CYS A 336 -7.85 20.18 10.10
CA CYS A 336 -6.39 20.06 10.02
C CYS A 336 -5.66 21.37 10.41
N THR A 337 -4.36 21.24 10.65
CA THR A 337 -3.43 22.34 10.90
C THR A 337 -2.49 22.52 9.72
N MET A 338 -2.29 23.76 9.25
CA MET A 338 -1.29 24.08 8.23
C MET A 338 -0.04 24.70 8.88
N TYR A 339 1.11 24.10 8.63
CA TYR A 339 2.43 24.67 8.90
C TYR A 339 2.94 25.35 7.63
N VAL A 340 3.34 26.61 7.69
CA VAL A 340 3.76 27.39 6.53
C VAL A 340 4.97 28.28 6.85
N ALA A 341 5.89 28.42 5.90
CA ALA A 341 7.10 29.23 6.12
C ALA A 341 6.80 30.73 6.30
N LEU A 342 5.78 31.26 5.61
CA LEU A 342 5.39 32.67 5.60
C LEU A 342 3.89 32.80 5.91
N PHE A 343 3.49 33.87 6.62
CA PHE A 343 2.09 34.14 6.93
C PHE A 343 1.25 34.24 5.63
N PRO A 344 0.09 33.57 5.56
CA PRO A 344 -0.67 33.46 4.32
C PRO A 344 -1.29 34.80 3.88
N CYS A 345 -1.27 35.06 2.57
CA CYS A 345 -1.97 36.22 2.00
C CYS A 345 -3.50 36.05 2.12
N ASN A 346 -4.26 37.11 1.85
CA ASN A 346 -5.72 37.09 1.94
C ASN A 346 -6.38 36.06 1.00
N GLU A 347 -5.83 35.84 -0.20
CA GLU A 347 -6.36 34.81 -1.11
C GLU A 347 -6.15 33.40 -0.56
N CYS A 348 -4.98 33.12 0.00
CA CYS A 348 -4.70 31.85 0.67
C CYS A 348 -5.55 31.68 1.93
N ALA A 349 -5.80 32.76 2.70
CA ALA A 349 -6.69 32.72 3.85
C ALA A 349 -8.12 32.31 3.47
N LYS A 350 -8.66 32.82 2.34
CA LYS A 350 -9.97 32.38 1.83
C LYS A 350 -9.97 30.87 1.57
N LEU A 351 -8.93 30.34 0.91
CA LEU A 351 -8.81 28.91 0.63
C LEU A 351 -8.71 28.08 1.92
N ILE A 352 -7.89 28.51 2.89
CA ILE A 352 -7.73 27.86 4.19
C ILE A 352 -9.06 27.75 4.92
N ILE A 353 -9.84 28.84 4.95
CA ILE A 353 -11.16 28.89 5.59
C ILE A 353 -12.14 27.95 4.88
N GLN A 354 -12.25 28.06 3.55
CA GLN A 354 -13.20 27.27 2.77
C GLN A 354 -12.85 25.78 2.74
N ALA A 355 -11.57 25.43 2.84
CA ALA A 355 -11.11 24.04 2.94
C ALA A 355 -11.36 23.42 4.33
N GLY A 356 -11.74 24.23 5.32
CA GLY A 356 -12.13 23.77 6.65
C GLY A 356 -10.99 23.54 7.64
N LEU A 357 -9.79 24.08 7.37
CA LEU A 357 -8.68 24.02 8.32
C LEU A 357 -9.04 24.78 9.61
N LYS A 358 -8.39 24.44 10.72
CA LYS A 358 -8.66 25.05 12.04
C LYS A 358 -7.50 25.85 12.61
N GLU A 359 -6.28 25.59 12.14
CA GLU A 359 -5.10 26.26 12.64
C GLU A 359 -4.06 26.52 11.56
N VAL A 360 -3.41 27.68 11.63
CA VAL A 360 -2.25 28.06 10.81
C VAL A 360 -1.06 28.35 11.73
N VAL A 361 0.03 27.63 11.53
CA VAL A 361 1.29 27.79 12.25
C VAL A 361 2.32 28.34 11.27
N TYR A 362 2.78 29.56 11.47
CA TYR A 362 3.67 30.25 10.51
C TYR A 362 5.01 30.59 11.14
N LEU A 363 6.12 30.55 10.39
CA LEU A 363 7.42 30.99 10.92
C LEU A 363 7.60 32.52 10.80
N SER A 364 7.47 33.05 9.59
CA SER A 364 7.72 34.47 9.29
C SER A 364 6.42 35.24 9.08
N ASP A 365 6.37 36.48 9.60
CA ASP A 365 5.32 37.46 9.34
C ASP A 365 5.94 38.81 8.92
N LYS A 366 6.96 38.74 8.05
CA LYS A 366 7.74 39.92 7.64
C LYS A 366 6.94 40.98 6.86
N TYR A 367 5.74 40.64 6.38
CA TYR A 367 4.84 41.54 5.67
C TYR A 367 3.61 41.87 6.53
N HIS A 368 3.76 41.86 7.86
CA HIS A 368 2.65 42.01 8.80
C HIS A 368 1.72 43.17 8.44
N ASP A 369 2.28 44.34 8.17
CA ASP A 369 1.53 45.59 8.00
C ASP A 369 0.96 45.81 6.60
N THR A 370 1.15 44.88 5.65
CA THR A 370 0.58 45.07 4.30
C THR A 370 -0.95 44.88 4.31
N PRO A 371 -1.67 45.48 3.35
CA PRO A 371 -3.12 45.32 3.23
C PRO A 371 -3.56 43.86 3.10
N GLU A 372 -2.79 43.04 2.38
CA GLU A 372 -3.08 41.62 2.14
C GLU A 372 -3.01 40.81 3.45
N MET A 373 -1.96 41.04 4.25
CA MET A 373 -1.77 40.33 5.53
C MET A 373 -2.76 40.83 6.58
N THR A 374 -3.10 42.11 6.56
CA THR A 374 -4.17 42.68 7.40
C THR A 374 -5.54 42.08 7.07
N ALA A 375 -5.89 41.99 5.78
CA ALA A 375 -7.11 41.34 5.34
C ALA A 375 -7.13 39.85 5.69
N SER A 376 -6.00 39.15 5.52
CA SER A 376 -5.83 37.75 5.92
C SER A 376 -6.14 37.53 7.40
N ARG A 377 -5.53 38.30 8.31
CA ARG A 377 -5.81 38.22 9.76
C ARG A 377 -7.28 38.50 10.10
N ARG A 378 -7.90 39.48 9.44
CA ARG A 378 -9.35 39.78 9.62
C ARG A 378 -10.19 38.57 9.23
N LEU A 379 -9.96 37.99 8.06
CA LEU A 379 -10.69 36.81 7.57
C LEU A 379 -10.51 35.61 8.50
N LEU A 380 -9.27 35.27 8.87
CA LEU A 380 -8.99 34.15 9.76
C LEU A 380 -9.64 34.33 11.14
N SER A 381 -9.58 35.55 11.69
CA SER A 381 -10.19 35.87 12.99
C SER A 381 -11.72 35.79 12.95
N MET A 382 -12.35 36.31 11.88
CA MET A 382 -13.81 36.23 11.68
C MET A 382 -14.29 34.78 11.54
N ALA A 383 -13.53 33.96 10.81
CA ALA A 383 -13.81 32.54 10.62
C ALA A 383 -13.40 31.67 11.83
N LYS A 384 -12.83 32.28 12.88
CA LYS A 384 -12.33 31.60 14.10
C LYS A 384 -11.26 30.53 13.78
N ILE A 385 -10.43 30.78 12.78
CA ILE A 385 -9.23 29.99 12.50
C ILE A 385 -8.13 30.47 13.43
N LYS A 386 -7.54 29.55 14.20
CA LYS A 386 -6.40 29.88 15.06
C LYS A 386 -5.19 30.16 14.17
N TYR A 387 -4.40 31.17 14.50
CA TYR A 387 -3.09 31.36 13.89
C TYR A 387 -2.08 31.73 14.95
N ARG A 388 -0.86 31.19 14.85
CA ARG A 388 0.22 31.49 15.79
C ARG A 388 1.57 31.42 15.11
N GLN A 389 2.47 32.31 15.57
CA GLN A 389 3.85 32.26 15.15
C GLN A 389 4.57 31.08 15.79
N PHE A 390 5.30 30.33 14.97
CA PHE A 390 6.15 29.25 15.40
C PHE A 390 7.46 29.79 15.98
N LYS A 391 7.80 29.34 17.19
CA LYS A 391 9.07 29.64 17.84
C LYS A 391 9.90 28.35 17.86
N PRO A 392 10.87 28.19 16.94
CA PRO A 392 11.66 26.96 16.89
C PRO A 392 12.55 26.84 18.14
N LYS A 393 12.75 25.62 18.66
CA LYS A 393 13.78 25.40 19.70
C LYS A 393 15.18 25.29 19.07
N ARG A 394 15.25 24.85 17.82
CA ARG A 394 16.47 24.74 17.00
C ARG A 394 16.34 25.63 15.77
N THR A 395 17.34 26.46 15.52
CA THR A 395 17.36 27.35 14.35
C THR A 395 17.69 26.60 13.06
N GLU A 396 18.30 25.42 13.15
CA GLU A 396 18.74 24.62 12.01
C GLU A 396 18.48 23.12 12.24
N ILE A 397 18.18 22.41 11.15
CA ILE A 397 18.05 20.96 11.09
C ILE A 397 18.83 20.49 9.86
N VAL A 398 19.83 19.65 10.08
CA VAL A 398 20.68 19.10 9.01
C VAL A 398 20.16 17.72 8.61
N ILE A 399 19.91 17.53 7.30
CA ILE A 399 19.60 16.23 6.71
C ILE A 399 20.87 15.71 6.04
N ASP A 400 21.57 14.81 6.72
CA ASP A 400 22.77 14.15 6.19
C ASP A 400 22.44 12.73 5.70
N PHE A 401 22.54 12.50 4.39
CA PHE A 401 22.31 11.18 3.79
C PHE A 401 23.35 10.13 4.19
N ASN A 402 24.55 10.55 4.63
CA ASN A 402 25.59 9.63 5.09
C ASN A 402 25.41 9.21 6.55
N SER A 403 24.55 9.89 7.32
CA SER A 403 24.31 9.62 8.74
C SER A 403 23.95 8.17 9.06
N ILE A 404 23.33 7.45 8.12
CA ILE A 404 22.97 6.03 8.27
C ILE A 404 24.19 5.10 8.26
N ASN A 405 25.28 5.50 7.59
CA ASN A 405 26.50 4.71 7.45
C ASN A 405 27.44 4.86 8.65
N TYR A 406 27.26 5.91 9.45
CA TYR A 406 28.05 6.12 10.67
C TYR A 406 27.45 5.29 11.82
N SER A 407 27.96 4.07 11.99
CA SER A 407 27.72 3.28 13.18
C SER A 407 28.49 3.87 14.37
N GLY A 408 27.84 4.72 15.16
CA GLY A 408 28.16 4.90 16.58
C GLY A 408 29.57 5.38 16.93
N MET A 409 30.06 6.47 16.33
CA MET A 409 31.07 7.31 16.98
C MET A 409 30.50 8.71 17.22
N LEU A 410 29.80 8.86 18.36
CA LEU A 410 29.77 10.13 19.06
C LEU A 410 31.21 10.43 19.50
N ASN A 411 31.98 11.09 18.63
CA ASN A 411 33.20 11.75 19.03
C ASN A 411 32.81 12.94 19.92
N CYS A 412 32.74 12.67 21.22
CA CYS A 412 33.03 13.68 22.22
C CYS A 412 34.54 13.94 22.15
N ALA A 413 34.97 14.84 21.26
CA ALA A 413 36.33 15.36 21.24
C ALA A 413 36.39 16.71 20.53
N THR A 414 36.43 17.78 21.34
CA THR A 414 37.26 18.99 21.17
C THR A 414 37.29 19.69 19.80
N LYS A 415 36.66 20.87 19.72
CA LYS A 415 37.36 22.16 19.82
C LYS A 415 36.39 23.31 20.05
#